data_AF-A0A1S1HCJ8-F1
#
_entry.id   AF-A0A1S1HCJ8-F1
#
_cell.length_a   1.000
_cell.length_b   1.000
_cell.length_c   1.000
_cell.angle_alpha   90.00
_cell.angle_beta   90.00
_cell.angle_gamma   90.00
#
_symmetry.space_group_name_H-M   'P 1'
#
loop_
_entity.id
_entity.type
_entity.pdbx_description
1 polymer ?
#
loop_
_entity_poly.entity_id
_entity_poly.type
_entity_poly.pdbx_seq_one_letter_code
_entity_poly.pdbx_strand_id
1 'polypeptide(L)'
;MPMETGRKAARSMRMNRLLPFVAATLAVIGLQPAAGAETYDVVIRNGTLYDGSGAAGQVGDVAIRGDRLAAVGRVEGRGRREIDARGMAVAPGFINMLSWATESLIADGRSQSDIRQGVTLEVMGEGSSMGPLSPAMKADALKRQGDIRYPIGWTTLGEYLDMLEKKGVSTNVASFVGAETVRVHELGEGDVDPTPEQLDRMKALVR
;
A
#
# COMPACT_ATOMS: atom_id res chain seq x y z
N MET A 1 70.37 63.02 74.42
CA MET A 1 71.19 62.00 75.14
C MET A 1 70.46 61.63 76.42
N PRO A 2 70.47 60.37 76.90
CA PRO A 2 71.10 59.14 76.37
C PRO A 2 70.13 58.28 75.50
N MET A 3 70.58 57.56 74.45
CA MET A 3 71.11 56.16 74.34
C MET A 3 70.00 55.07 74.29
N GLU A 4 69.79 54.31 73.18
CA GLU A 4 70.54 53.10 72.65
C GLU A 4 70.24 51.79 73.44
N THR A 5 69.98 50.56 72.93
CA THR A 5 70.02 49.86 71.60
C THR A 5 68.89 48.77 71.52
N GLY A 6 68.61 47.97 70.46
CA GLY A 6 69.06 47.97 69.05
C GLY A 6 69.24 46.60 68.31
N ARG A 7 68.30 45.63 68.35
CA ARG A 7 68.35 44.32 67.63
C ARG A 7 66.93 43.78 67.28
N LYS A 8 66.66 43.03 66.19
CA LYS A 8 67.36 42.82 64.88
C LYS A 8 66.37 42.18 63.86
N ALA A 9 66.62 42.41 62.56
CA ALA A 9 65.97 41.82 61.38
C ALA A 9 66.19 40.28 61.24
N ALA A 10 65.62 39.48 60.32
CA ALA A 10 64.40 39.48 59.46
C ALA A 10 64.49 38.24 58.51
N ARG A 11 63.37 37.70 57.95
CA ARG A 11 63.22 37.29 56.50
C ARG A 11 61.99 36.44 56.13
N SER A 12 61.44 36.75 54.95
CA SER A 12 61.05 35.83 53.85
C SER A 12 59.77 34.97 53.88
N MET A 13 58.64 35.61 53.58
CA MET A 13 57.74 35.30 52.44
C MET A 13 57.72 33.88 51.81
N ARG A 14 56.54 33.23 51.82
CA ARG A 14 56.03 32.39 50.70
C ARG A 14 54.50 32.50 50.53
N MET A 15 54.12 33.26 49.50
CA MET A 15 53.05 33.02 48.52
C MET A 15 52.08 31.84 48.73
N ASN A 16 50.78 32.12 48.71
CA ASN A 16 49.83 31.32 47.90
C ASN A 16 48.72 32.21 47.31
N ARG A 17 48.35 31.97 46.04
CA ARG A 17 47.32 32.72 45.30
C ARG A 17 46.00 31.96 45.34
N LEU A 18 44.86 32.67 45.29
CA LEU A 18 43.65 32.17 44.62
C LEU A 18 42.74 33.34 44.21
N LEU A 19 42.22 33.27 42.99
CA LEU A 19 41.40 34.29 42.31
C LEU A 19 39.91 34.13 42.65
N PRO A 20 39.08 35.19 42.47
CA PRO A 20 37.63 35.05 42.44
C PRO A 20 37.17 34.44 41.11
N PHE A 21 36.19 33.54 41.14
CA PHE A 21 35.52 33.05 39.94
C PHE A 21 34.07 33.53 39.90
N VAL A 22 33.79 34.40 38.92
CA VAL A 22 32.44 34.78 38.51
C VAL A 22 31.77 33.56 37.88
N ALA A 23 30.65 33.11 38.44
CA ALA A 23 29.85 32.04 37.85
C ALA A 23 29.09 32.57 36.63
N ALA A 24 29.62 32.30 35.43
CA ALA A 24 28.95 32.64 34.18
C ALA A 24 27.82 31.64 33.87
N THR A 25 26.62 32.15 33.64
CA THR A 25 25.45 31.39 33.20
C THR A 25 25.64 30.88 31.76
N LEU A 26 25.81 29.57 31.61
CA LEU A 26 25.68 28.88 30.33
C LEU A 26 24.27 28.27 30.21
N ALA A 27 23.35 29.02 29.63
CA ALA A 27 22.08 28.48 29.18
C ALA A 27 22.35 27.58 27.97
N VAL A 28 22.40 26.26 28.20
CA VAL A 28 22.43 25.28 27.11
C VAL A 28 21.05 25.30 26.45
N ILE A 29 20.92 26.08 25.37
CA ILE A 29 19.82 25.95 24.44
C ILE A 29 19.98 24.58 23.78
N GLY A 30 19.27 23.60 24.33
CA GLY A 30 19.17 22.29 23.72
C GLY A 30 18.53 22.46 22.35
N LEU A 31 19.31 22.25 21.28
CA LEU A 31 18.78 21.98 19.96
C LEU A 31 18.05 20.63 20.05
N GLN A 32 16.80 20.66 20.51
CA GLN A 32 15.88 19.56 20.19
C GLN A 32 15.80 19.53 18.66
N PRO A 33 16.11 18.41 18.01
CA PRO A 33 15.69 18.26 16.63
C PRO A 33 14.17 18.40 16.66
N ALA A 34 13.63 19.29 15.81
CA ALA A 34 12.22 19.24 15.47
C ALA A 34 11.98 17.95 14.68
N ALA A 35 11.91 16.84 15.40
CA ALA A 35 11.27 15.62 14.96
C ALA A 35 9.78 15.97 14.83
N GLY A 36 9.43 16.69 13.76
CA GLY A 36 8.06 16.91 13.35
C GLY A 36 7.45 15.52 13.22
N ALA A 37 6.50 15.22 14.11
CA ALA A 37 5.98 13.87 14.28
C ALA A 37 5.60 13.29 12.92
N GLU A 38 6.00 12.05 12.66
CA GLU A 38 5.64 11.36 11.42
C GLU A 38 4.10 11.27 11.34
N THR A 39 3.50 12.13 10.52
CA THR A 39 2.05 12.30 10.43
C THR A 39 1.40 11.28 9.49
N TYR A 40 2.20 10.67 8.62
CA TYR A 40 1.77 9.79 7.53
C TYR A 40 2.71 8.60 7.39
N ASP A 41 2.24 7.53 6.76
CA ASP A 41 3.06 6.33 6.54
C ASP A 41 3.93 6.47 5.28
N VAL A 42 3.36 7.02 4.21
CA VAL A 42 4.07 7.41 2.98
C VAL A 42 3.67 8.82 2.58
N VAL A 43 4.61 9.63 2.09
CA VAL A 43 4.29 10.82 1.29
C VAL A 43 5.05 10.77 -0.03
N ILE A 44 4.32 11.00 -1.12
CA ILE A 44 4.85 11.20 -2.47
C ILE A 44 4.93 12.71 -2.69
N ARG A 45 6.08 13.22 -3.14
CA ARG A 45 6.41 14.65 -3.17
C ARG A 45 6.62 15.18 -4.59
N ASN A 46 6.28 16.44 -4.83
CA ASN A 46 6.59 17.20 -6.04
C ASN A 46 6.12 16.57 -7.37
N GLY A 47 5.16 15.65 -7.34
CA GLY A 47 4.64 14.97 -8.53
C GLY A 47 3.66 15.85 -9.29
N THR A 48 3.51 15.62 -10.60
CA THR A 48 2.37 16.16 -11.36
C THR A 48 1.17 15.26 -11.09
N LEU A 49 0.24 15.76 -10.28
CA LEU A 49 -0.94 15.03 -9.83
C LEU A 49 -2.02 15.04 -10.91
N TYR A 50 -2.50 13.86 -11.30
CA TYR A 50 -3.66 13.64 -12.15
C TYR A 50 -4.70 12.85 -11.36
N ASP A 51 -5.84 13.45 -11.03
CA ASP A 51 -6.84 12.86 -10.13
C ASP A 51 -7.82 11.88 -10.80
N GLY A 52 -7.71 11.69 -12.13
CA GLY A 52 -8.61 10.86 -12.93
C GLY A 52 -9.87 11.57 -13.44
N SER A 53 -10.09 12.85 -13.09
CA SER A 53 -11.24 13.64 -13.56
C SER A 53 -11.17 14.06 -15.03
N GLY A 54 -10.00 13.91 -15.67
CA GLY A 54 -9.69 14.46 -16.99
C GLY A 54 -9.21 15.92 -16.96
N ALA A 55 -9.11 16.55 -15.78
CA ALA A 55 -8.52 17.88 -15.63
C ALA A 55 -7.00 17.90 -15.91
N ALA A 56 -6.47 19.10 -16.16
CA ALA A 56 -5.03 19.30 -16.31
C ALA A 56 -4.29 19.01 -14.99
N GLY A 57 -3.14 18.35 -15.09
CA GLY A 57 -2.35 17.95 -13.92
C GLY A 57 -1.76 19.13 -13.15
N GLN A 58 -1.68 19.01 -11.83
CA GLN A 58 -1.20 20.06 -10.92
C GLN A 58 -0.02 19.56 -10.09
N VAL A 59 1.03 20.36 -9.92
CA VAL A 59 2.19 19.95 -9.11
C VAL A 59 1.83 19.94 -7.62
N GLY A 60 2.12 18.84 -6.94
CA GLY A 60 1.88 18.70 -5.50
C GLY A 60 2.35 17.38 -4.92
N ASP A 61 1.87 17.10 -3.72
CA ASP A 61 2.19 15.96 -2.89
C ASP A 61 0.93 15.09 -2.64
N VAL A 62 1.14 13.83 -2.28
CA VAL A 62 0.10 12.89 -1.83
C VAL A 62 0.55 12.21 -0.56
N ALA A 63 -0.22 12.37 0.52
CA ALA A 63 0.02 11.72 1.80
C ALA A 63 -0.87 10.49 1.98
N ILE A 64 -0.31 9.39 2.47
CA ILE A 64 -0.99 8.11 2.68
C ILE A 64 -0.88 7.73 4.16
N ARG A 65 -1.99 7.29 4.76
CA ARG A 65 -2.03 6.70 6.11
C ARG A 65 -2.89 5.44 6.06
N GLY A 66 -2.31 4.30 6.43
CA GLY A 66 -2.94 3.00 6.27
C GLY A 66 -3.38 2.73 4.82
N ASP A 67 -4.67 2.46 4.62
CA ASP A 67 -5.33 2.14 3.35
C ASP A 67 -5.79 3.37 2.55
N ARG A 68 -5.57 4.61 3.04
CA ARG A 68 -6.23 5.82 2.53
C ARG A 68 -5.27 6.97 2.24
N LEU A 69 -5.68 7.80 1.27
CA LEU A 69 -5.13 9.13 1.09
C LEU A 69 -5.54 10.01 2.26
N ALA A 70 -4.56 10.57 2.97
CA ALA A 70 -4.76 11.45 4.12
C ALA A 70 -4.75 12.95 3.73
N ALA A 71 -4.05 13.30 2.64
CA ALA A 71 -4.04 14.64 2.06
C ALA A 71 -3.51 14.58 0.61
N VAL A 72 -3.93 15.54 -0.22
CA VAL A 72 -3.52 15.70 -1.63
C VAL A 72 -3.30 17.19 -1.90
N GLY A 73 -2.30 17.54 -2.72
CA GLY A 73 -1.93 18.93 -3.01
C GLY A 73 -0.77 19.38 -2.12
N ARG A 74 -0.97 20.35 -1.22
CA ARG A 74 0.09 20.77 -0.29
C ARG A 74 0.05 19.95 1.00
N VAL A 75 1.07 19.12 1.23
CA VAL A 75 1.16 18.25 2.43
C VAL A 75 2.13 18.83 3.45
N GLU A 76 1.57 19.36 4.55
CA GLU A 76 2.33 19.74 5.75
C GLU A 76 2.69 18.49 6.58
N GLY A 77 3.89 18.46 7.17
CA GLY A 77 4.39 17.30 7.93
C GLY A 77 5.25 16.34 7.09
N ARG A 78 5.54 15.14 7.63
CA ARG A 78 6.43 14.13 7.01
C ARG A 78 5.83 12.73 7.04
N GLY A 79 6.16 11.93 6.04
CA GLY A 79 5.92 10.48 6.02
C GLY A 79 7.07 9.70 6.66
N ARG A 80 6.80 8.49 7.17
CA ARG A 80 7.85 7.50 7.51
C ARG A 80 8.70 7.15 6.30
N ARG A 81 8.06 7.12 5.13
CA ARG A 81 8.68 7.01 3.82
C ARG A 81 8.34 8.25 2.99
N GLU A 82 9.37 8.87 2.43
CA GLU A 82 9.25 10.00 1.49
C GLU A 82 9.69 9.52 0.10
N ILE A 83 8.96 9.90 -0.96
CA ILE A 83 9.24 9.53 -2.36
C ILE A 83 9.25 10.82 -3.19
N ASP A 84 10.38 11.22 -3.76
CA ASP A 84 10.42 12.38 -4.68
C ASP A 84 9.97 11.95 -6.09
N ALA A 85 8.83 12.47 -6.53
CA ALA A 85 8.22 12.21 -7.83
C ALA A 85 8.37 13.41 -8.79
N ARG A 86 9.35 14.29 -8.54
CA ARG A 86 9.63 15.46 -9.38
C ARG A 86 9.83 15.07 -10.85
N GLY A 87 9.01 15.64 -11.73
CA GLY A 87 9.03 15.34 -13.17
C GLY A 87 8.33 14.02 -13.55
N MET A 88 7.70 13.33 -12.58
CA MET A 88 6.87 12.16 -12.79
C MET A 88 5.38 12.50 -12.62
N ALA A 89 4.53 11.69 -13.24
CA ALA A 89 3.10 11.73 -12.97
C ALA A 89 2.76 10.93 -11.71
N VAL A 90 1.79 11.40 -10.94
CA VAL A 90 1.17 10.66 -9.83
C VAL A 90 -0.33 10.60 -10.11
N ALA A 91 -0.89 9.40 -10.18
CA ALA A 91 -2.27 9.16 -10.58
C ALA A 91 -2.90 8.04 -9.73
N PRO A 92 -4.24 7.90 -9.73
CA PRO A 92 -4.89 6.66 -9.33
C PRO A 92 -4.27 5.46 -10.03
N GLY A 93 -4.15 4.34 -9.31
CA GLY A 93 -3.72 3.08 -9.90
C GLY A 93 -4.72 2.62 -10.96
N PHE A 94 -4.23 1.98 -12.02
CA PHE A 94 -5.05 1.64 -13.17
C PHE A 94 -6.01 0.49 -12.87
N ILE A 95 -7.18 0.53 -13.53
CA ILE A 95 -8.22 -0.48 -13.43
C ILE A 95 -8.21 -1.28 -14.74
N ASN A 96 -7.85 -2.56 -14.66
CA ASN A 96 -7.90 -3.46 -15.79
C ASN A 96 -9.32 -4.02 -15.94
N MET A 97 -10.10 -3.43 -16.85
CA MET A 97 -11.51 -3.75 -17.05
C MET A 97 -11.78 -5.11 -17.73
N LEU A 98 -10.76 -5.76 -18.29
CA LEU A 98 -10.87 -7.01 -19.05
C LEU A 98 -9.76 -7.99 -18.62
N SER A 99 -9.72 -8.28 -17.32
CA SER A 99 -8.67 -9.10 -16.72
C SER A 99 -8.92 -10.59 -16.88
N TRP A 100 -7.90 -11.29 -17.37
CA TRP A 100 -7.81 -12.74 -17.43
C TRP A 100 -6.82 -13.31 -16.39
N ALA A 101 -6.51 -12.53 -15.34
CA ALA A 101 -5.55 -12.90 -14.29
C ALA A 101 -6.08 -13.98 -13.30
N THR A 102 -7.14 -14.70 -13.66
CA THR A 102 -7.83 -15.67 -12.78
C THR A 102 -6.90 -16.79 -12.31
N GLU A 103 -6.22 -17.45 -13.24
CA GLU A 103 -5.29 -18.54 -12.92
C GLU A 103 -3.91 -18.02 -12.47
N SER A 104 -3.44 -16.91 -13.05
CA SER A 104 -2.11 -16.36 -12.74
C SER A 104 -2.03 -15.85 -11.30
N LEU A 105 -3.09 -15.28 -10.73
CA LEU A 105 -3.14 -14.89 -9.32
C LEU A 105 -3.23 -16.09 -8.36
N ILE A 106 -3.75 -17.24 -8.80
CA ILE A 106 -3.66 -18.50 -8.03
C ILE A 106 -2.22 -18.99 -7.99
N ALA A 107 -1.49 -18.90 -9.10
CA ALA A 107 -0.08 -19.30 -9.18
C ALA A 107 0.83 -18.35 -8.38
N ASP A 108 0.78 -17.06 -8.70
CA ASP A 108 1.63 -16.01 -8.15
C ASP A 108 0.81 -14.75 -7.82
N GLY A 109 0.39 -14.65 -6.55
CA GLY A 109 -0.40 -13.52 -6.06
C GLY A 109 0.31 -12.16 -6.12
N ARG A 110 1.60 -12.12 -6.50
CA ARG A 110 2.36 -10.87 -6.66
C ARG A 110 1.99 -10.06 -7.91
N SER A 111 1.06 -10.53 -8.75
CA SER A 111 0.55 -9.85 -9.97
C SER A 111 1.63 -9.10 -10.78
N GLN A 112 2.69 -9.84 -11.15
CA GLN A 112 3.95 -9.24 -11.60
C GLN A 112 3.90 -8.66 -13.01
N SER A 113 2.95 -9.09 -13.83
CA SER A 113 2.60 -8.52 -15.14
C SER A 113 1.94 -7.15 -14.99
N ASP A 114 0.95 -7.04 -14.12
CA ASP A 114 -0.01 -5.93 -14.13
C ASP A 114 0.43 -4.79 -13.21
N ILE A 115 1.02 -5.10 -12.05
CA ILE A 115 1.59 -4.09 -11.14
C ILE A 115 2.74 -3.31 -11.79
N ARG A 116 3.56 -3.98 -12.64
CA ARG A 116 4.62 -3.28 -13.39
C ARG A 116 4.09 -2.28 -14.41
N GLN A 117 2.83 -2.42 -14.82
CA GLN A 117 2.15 -1.49 -15.71
C GLN A 117 1.36 -0.42 -14.93
N GLY A 118 1.30 -0.50 -13.59
CA GLY A 118 0.55 0.43 -12.74
C GLY A 118 -0.89 -0.02 -12.42
N VAL A 119 -1.28 -1.25 -12.78
CA VAL A 119 -2.60 -1.80 -12.45
C VAL A 119 -2.70 -2.09 -10.96
N THR A 120 -3.83 -1.71 -10.36
CA THR A 120 -4.14 -1.94 -8.94
C THR A 120 -5.50 -2.61 -8.72
N LEU A 121 -6.34 -2.74 -9.75
CA LEU A 121 -7.61 -3.46 -9.70
C LEU A 121 -7.78 -4.29 -10.98
N GLU A 122 -7.98 -5.59 -10.80
CA GLU A 122 -8.41 -6.51 -11.86
C GLU A 122 -9.94 -6.64 -11.87
N VAL A 123 -10.57 -6.49 -13.03
CA VAL A 123 -12.00 -6.81 -13.24
C VAL A 123 -12.10 -8.01 -14.17
N MET A 124 -12.57 -9.14 -13.62
CA MET A 124 -12.69 -10.42 -14.31
C MET A 124 -14.14 -10.71 -14.71
N GLY A 125 -14.40 -11.87 -15.34
CA GLY A 125 -15.75 -12.39 -15.53
C GLY A 125 -16.39 -12.09 -16.90
N GLU A 126 -15.61 -11.63 -17.87
CA GLU A 126 -16.11 -11.39 -19.24
C GLU A 126 -16.32 -12.73 -19.96
N GLY A 127 -17.56 -12.98 -20.40
CA GLY A 127 -18.00 -14.30 -20.89
C GLY A 127 -18.08 -15.35 -19.77
N SER A 128 -16.94 -15.75 -19.23
CA SER A 128 -16.78 -16.80 -18.22
C SER A 128 -16.14 -16.29 -16.92
N SER A 129 -16.37 -17.01 -15.83
CA SER A 129 -15.94 -16.66 -14.47
C SER A 129 -15.69 -17.93 -13.65
N MET A 130 -14.91 -17.82 -12.58
CA MET A 130 -14.52 -18.95 -11.72
C MET A 130 -15.65 -19.51 -10.84
N GLY A 131 -16.89 -19.02 -10.97
CA GLY A 131 -18.06 -19.65 -10.35
C GLY A 131 -19.38 -18.96 -10.73
N PRO A 132 -20.53 -19.59 -10.47
CA PRO A 132 -20.68 -20.87 -9.79
C PRO A 132 -20.31 -22.09 -10.66
N LEU A 133 -19.76 -23.14 -10.05
CA LEU A 133 -19.29 -24.36 -10.71
C LEU A 133 -20.04 -25.60 -10.22
N SER A 134 -20.69 -26.31 -11.15
CA SER A 134 -21.28 -27.62 -10.88
C SER A 134 -20.18 -28.69 -10.67
N PRO A 135 -20.47 -29.85 -10.05
CA PRO A 135 -19.48 -30.92 -9.89
C PRO A 135 -18.84 -31.39 -11.20
N ALA A 136 -19.62 -31.38 -12.31
CA ALA A 136 -19.11 -31.70 -13.64
C ALA A 136 -18.14 -30.61 -14.14
N MET A 137 -18.51 -29.33 -14.03
CA MET A 137 -17.65 -28.21 -14.41
C MET A 137 -16.31 -28.22 -13.66
N LYS A 138 -16.29 -28.54 -12.36
CA LYS A 138 -15.04 -28.68 -11.59
C LYS A 138 -14.17 -29.81 -12.13
N ALA A 139 -14.76 -30.96 -12.42
CA ALA A 139 -14.04 -32.11 -12.96
C ALA A 139 -13.46 -31.84 -14.36
N ASP A 140 -14.17 -31.09 -15.20
CA ASP A 140 -13.71 -30.75 -16.55
C ASP A 140 -12.70 -29.59 -16.56
N ALA A 141 -12.88 -28.57 -15.71
CA ALA A 141 -11.89 -27.51 -15.51
C ALA A 141 -10.54 -28.07 -15.04
N LEU A 142 -10.53 -29.01 -14.08
CA LEU A 142 -9.30 -29.70 -13.64
C LEU A 142 -8.58 -30.45 -14.78
N LYS A 143 -9.33 -31.07 -15.71
CA LYS A 143 -8.75 -31.73 -16.90
C LYS A 143 -8.17 -30.72 -17.89
N ARG A 144 -8.83 -29.57 -18.05
CA ARG A 144 -8.52 -28.53 -19.04
C ARG A 144 -7.42 -27.54 -18.65
N GLN A 145 -7.00 -27.52 -17.39
CA GLN A 145 -5.86 -26.71 -16.94
C GLN A 145 -4.65 -26.89 -17.87
N GLY A 146 -3.97 -25.78 -18.15
CA GLY A 146 -2.77 -25.73 -18.99
C GLY A 146 -1.49 -25.95 -18.20
N ASP A 147 -0.55 -25.01 -18.28
CA ASP A 147 0.70 -25.05 -17.52
C ASP A 147 0.48 -24.75 -16.03
N ILE A 148 -0.51 -23.92 -15.71
CA ILE A 148 -0.89 -23.60 -14.33
C ILE A 148 -1.80 -24.71 -13.79
N ARG A 149 -1.33 -25.43 -12.76
CA ARG A 149 -2.06 -26.52 -12.10
C ARG A 149 -2.48 -26.12 -10.69
N TYR A 150 -3.75 -26.26 -10.37
CA TYR A 150 -4.32 -25.84 -9.08
C TYR A 150 -5.56 -26.67 -8.69
N PRO A 151 -5.79 -26.91 -7.38
CA PRO A 151 -7.04 -27.51 -6.93
C PRO A 151 -8.20 -26.51 -7.02
N ILE A 152 -9.37 -26.98 -7.46
CA ILE A 152 -10.62 -26.19 -7.47
C ILE A 152 -11.39 -26.51 -6.19
N GLY A 153 -11.08 -25.77 -5.12
CA GLY A 153 -11.65 -25.96 -3.78
C GLY A 153 -12.99 -25.25 -3.53
N TRP A 154 -13.37 -24.32 -4.41
CA TRP A 154 -14.57 -23.49 -4.29
C TRP A 154 -15.73 -23.99 -5.16
N THR A 155 -16.94 -23.52 -4.90
CA THR A 155 -18.18 -23.78 -5.67
C THR A 155 -18.77 -22.49 -6.21
N THR A 156 -18.84 -21.45 -5.40
CA THR A 156 -19.39 -20.13 -5.77
C THR A 156 -18.28 -19.18 -6.24
N LEU A 157 -18.66 -18.11 -6.94
CA LEU A 157 -17.71 -17.03 -7.28
C LEU A 157 -17.19 -16.33 -6.02
N GLY A 158 -18.03 -16.16 -5.00
CA GLY A 158 -17.63 -15.59 -3.70
C GLY A 158 -16.54 -16.40 -3.03
N GLU A 159 -16.69 -17.73 -2.94
CA GLU A 159 -15.66 -18.63 -2.37
C GLU A 159 -14.32 -18.59 -3.12
N TYR A 160 -14.32 -18.30 -4.42
CA TYR A 160 -13.11 -18.06 -5.20
C TYR A 160 -12.45 -16.72 -4.85
N LEU A 161 -13.23 -15.64 -4.75
CA LEU A 161 -12.72 -14.31 -4.37
C LEU A 161 -12.15 -14.33 -2.93
N ASP A 162 -12.89 -14.94 -2.00
CA ASP A 162 -12.47 -15.27 -0.63
C ASP A 162 -11.11 -16.01 -0.60
N MET A 163 -10.88 -16.92 -1.53
CA MET A 163 -9.64 -17.70 -1.61
C MET A 163 -8.47 -16.83 -2.09
N LEU A 164 -8.69 -15.92 -3.06
CA LEU A 164 -7.67 -14.94 -3.47
C LEU A 164 -7.36 -13.94 -2.34
N GLU A 165 -8.37 -13.46 -1.60
CA GLU A 165 -8.18 -12.59 -0.44
C GLU A 165 -7.35 -13.29 0.65
N LYS A 166 -7.74 -14.51 1.04
CA LYS A 166 -7.01 -15.33 2.03
C LYS A 166 -5.59 -15.70 1.59
N LYS A 167 -5.35 -15.82 0.27
CA LYS A 167 -4.01 -16.04 -0.30
C LYS A 167 -3.12 -14.78 -0.20
N GLY A 168 -3.71 -13.59 -0.19
CA GLY A 168 -2.98 -12.32 -0.22
C GLY A 168 -2.47 -11.96 -1.62
N VAL A 169 -3.39 -11.69 -2.54
CA VAL A 169 -3.05 -11.12 -3.86
C VAL A 169 -2.73 -9.62 -3.75
N SER A 170 -1.84 -9.14 -4.62
CA SER A 170 -1.30 -7.77 -4.56
C SER A 170 -2.18 -6.71 -5.24
N THR A 171 -3.04 -7.11 -6.18
CA THR A 171 -4.07 -6.26 -6.79
C THR A 171 -5.40 -6.45 -6.08
N ASN A 172 -6.24 -5.41 -6.07
CA ASN A 172 -7.66 -5.57 -5.78
C ASN A 172 -8.30 -6.43 -6.88
N VAL A 173 -9.36 -7.17 -6.55
CA VAL A 173 -10.08 -8.02 -7.51
C VAL A 173 -11.58 -7.75 -7.44
N ALA A 174 -12.19 -7.57 -8.60
CA ALA A 174 -13.62 -7.62 -8.82
C ALA A 174 -13.93 -8.61 -9.97
N SER A 175 -15.17 -9.09 -10.05
CA SER A 175 -15.58 -9.98 -11.13
C SER A 175 -17.06 -9.79 -11.44
N PHE A 176 -17.42 -9.86 -12.72
CA PHE A 176 -18.78 -10.21 -13.13
C PHE A 176 -19.02 -11.70 -12.87
N VAL A 177 -20.29 -12.12 -12.81
CA VAL A 177 -20.64 -13.53 -13.02
C VAL A 177 -20.79 -13.73 -14.53
N GLY A 178 -20.00 -14.63 -15.09
CA GLY A 178 -19.97 -14.90 -16.52
C GLY A 178 -21.27 -15.54 -17.02
N ALA A 179 -21.87 -14.97 -18.06
CA ALA A 179 -23.08 -15.50 -18.67
C ALA A 179 -22.88 -16.92 -19.24
N GLU A 180 -21.68 -17.21 -19.75
CA GLU A 180 -21.28 -18.55 -20.20
C GLU A 180 -21.23 -19.53 -19.01
N THR A 181 -20.61 -19.14 -17.89
CA THR A 181 -20.54 -19.98 -16.67
C THR A 181 -21.93 -20.42 -16.22
N VAL A 182 -22.88 -19.49 -16.18
CA VAL A 182 -24.27 -19.74 -15.76
C VAL A 182 -25.01 -20.64 -16.76
N ARG A 183 -24.77 -20.46 -18.07
CA ARG A 183 -25.35 -21.30 -19.13
C ARG A 183 -24.80 -22.72 -19.09
N VAL A 184 -23.49 -22.88 -19.00
CA VAL A 184 -22.81 -24.19 -18.92
C VAL A 184 -23.20 -24.92 -17.63
N HIS A 185 -23.47 -24.21 -16.53
CA HIS A 185 -23.96 -24.82 -15.29
C HIS A 185 -25.29 -25.57 -15.46
N GLU A 186 -26.24 -25.01 -16.22
CA GLU A 186 -27.61 -25.52 -16.33
C GLU A 186 -27.92 -26.31 -17.62
N LEU A 187 -27.14 -26.10 -18.68
CA LEU A 187 -27.35 -26.70 -20.00
C LEU A 187 -26.15 -27.55 -20.47
N GLY A 188 -24.98 -27.42 -19.83
CA GLY A 188 -23.72 -27.88 -20.39
C GLY A 188 -23.27 -27.06 -21.60
N GLU A 189 -22.35 -27.62 -22.39
CA GLU A 189 -21.72 -26.95 -23.54
C GLU A 189 -22.50 -27.13 -24.86
N GLY A 190 -23.74 -27.63 -24.78
CA GLY A 190 -24.58 -27.84 -25.95
C GLY A 190 -25.11 -26.55 -26.54
N ASP A 191 -25.14 -26.47 -27.88
CA ASP A 191 -25.80 -25.38 -28.60
C ASP A 191 -27.32 -25.59 -28.60
N VAL A 192 -27.95 -25.32 -27.45
CA VAL A 192 -29.39 -25.50 -27.21
C VAL A 192 -29.99 -24.32 -26.43
N ASP A 193 -31.22 -23.95 -26.74
CA ASP A 193 -31.93 -22.93 -25.97
C ASP A 193 -32.37 -23.47 -24.59
N PRO A 194 -32.37 -22.64 -23.53
CA PRO A 194 -32.87 -23.05 -22.22
C PRO A 194 -34.39 -23.23 -22.26
N THR A 195 -34.91 -24.29 -21.65
CA THR A 195 -36.33 -24.31 -21.26
C THR A 195 -36.63 -23.18 -20.26
N PRO A 196 -37.90 -22.76 -20.09
CA PRO A 196 -38.26 -21.76 -19.07
C PRO A 196 -37.73 -22.11 -17.67
N GLU A 197 -37.78 -23.38 -17.29
CA GLU A 197 -37.31 -23.88 -16.00
C GLU A 197 -35.78 -23.87 -15.89
N GLN A 198 -35.06 -24.12 -16.98
CA GLN A 198 -33.59 -23.95 -17.02
C GLN A 198 -33.22 -22.46 -16.89
N LEU A 199 -33.90 -21.59 -17.64
CA LEU A 199 -33.68 -20.15 -17.58
C LEU A 199 -33.96 -19.58 -16.18
N ASP A 200 -34.97 -20.07 -15.48
CA ASP A 200 -35.26 -19.63 -14.10
C ASP A 200 -34.24 -20.14 -13.08
N ARG A 201 -33.62 -21.31 -13.30
CA ARG A 201 -32.46 -21.76 -12.51
C ARG A 201 -31.20 -20.94 -12.83
N MET A 202 -30.94 -20.63 -14.10
CA MET A 202 -29.88 -19.71 -14.52
C MET A 202 -30.02 -18.35 -13.83
N LYS A 203 -31.22 -17.77 -13.78
CA LYS A 203 -31.50 -16.52 -13.03
C LYS A 203 -31.25 -16.67 -11.53
N ALA A 204 -31.51 -17.85 -10.95
CA ALA A 204 -31.30 -18.09 -9.52
C ALA A 204 -29.81 -18.16 -9.13
N LEU A 205 -28.92 -18.46 -10.07
CA LEU A 205 -27.45 -18.50 -9.86
C LEU A 205 -26.80 -17.10 -9.80
N VAL A 206 -27.53 -16.04 -10.13
CA VAL A 206 -27.03 -14.64 -10.25
C VAL A 206 -27.83 -13.63 -9.40
N ARG A 207 -28.50 -14.12 -8.35
CA ARG A 207 -29.29 -13.30 -7.40
C ARG A 207 -28.49 -12.95 -6.14
#